data_AF-R7I7B3-F1
#
_entry.id   AF-R7I7B3-F1
#
_cell.length_a   1.000
_cell.length_b   1.000
_cell.length_c   1.000
_cell.angle_alpha   90.00
_cell.angle_beta   90.00
_cell.angle_gamma   90.00
#
_symmetry.space_group_name_H-M   'P 1'
#
loop_
_entity.id
_entity.type
_entity.pdbx_description
1 polymer ?
#
loop_
_entity_poly.entity_id
_entity_poly.type
_entity_poly.pdbx_seq_one_letter_code
_entity_poly.pdbx_strand_id
1 'polypeptide(L)'
;MKKIRTRFLAVCLTLLLGVCAPMQLQTADNGQLTVTSITKIDAKKKSKTVYITRTGECYHKRKCGNGTYYKSTLKHAKSLGLRKCKKCYK
;
A
#
# COMPACT_ATOMS: atom_id res chain seq x y z
N MET A 1 33.15 -29.56 29.17
CA MET A 1 34.41 -28.97 29.68
C MET A 1 35.44 -28.87 28.56
N LYS A 2 36.25 -27.79 28.55
CA LYS A 2 37.47 -27.56 27.74
C LYS A 2 37.18 -27.16 26.26
N LYS A 3 37.52 -26.00 25.71
CA LYS A 3 38.41 -24.89 26.10
C LYS A 3 38.01 -23.61 25.32
N ILE A 4 37.65 -22.59 26.07
CA ILE A 4 37.92 -21.17 25.78
C ILE A 4 39.41 -21.00 25.49
N ARG A 5 39.79 -20.17 24.49
CA ARG A 5 40.94 -19.24 24.48
C ARG A 5 41.23 -18.73 23.07
N THR A 6 41.65 -17.46 22.99
CA THR A 6 42.58 -16.87 21.98
C THR A 6 42.10 -15.92 20.88
N ARG A 7 40.87 -15.38 20.86
CA ARG A 7 40.58 -14.25 19.93
C ARG A 7 40.01 -12.97 20.55
N PHE A 8 39.70 -12.99 21.84
CA PHE A 8 39.16 -11.82 22.55
C PHE A 8 40.19 -10.74 22.91
N LEU A 9 41.50 -11.01 22.83
CA LEU A 9 42.54 -10.08 23.27
C LEU A 9 43.07 -9.14 22.18
N ALA A 10 42.67 -9.31 20.92
CA ALA A 10 43.26 -8.59 19.79
C ALA A 10 42.36 -7.52 19.15
N VAL A 11 41.16 -7.28 19.69
CA VAL A 11 40.26 -6.20 19.21
C VAL A 11 40.41 -4.93 20.05
N CYS A 12 41.14 -5.00 21.17
CA CYS A 12 41.34 -3.88 22.10
C CYS A 12 42.42 -2.87 21.66
N LEU A 13 43.11 -3.10 20.52
CA LEU A 13 44.24 -2.28 20.08
C LEU A 13 43.91 -1.33 18.91
N THR A 14 42.73 -1.44 18.28
CA THR A 14 42.31 -0.50 17.22
C THR A 14 41.67 0.79 17.77
N LEU A 15 41.79 1.05 19.07
CA LEU A 15 41.10 2.14 19.77
C LEU A 15 41.87 3.48 19.82
N LEU A 16 42.98 3.66 19.08
CA LEU A 16 43.92 4.76 19.40
C LEU A 16 44.32 5.74 18.29
N LEU A 17 43.70 5.74 17.11
CA LEU A 17 43.89 6.80 16.10
C LEU A 17 42.53 6.99 15.38
N GLY A 18 41.64 7.92 15.74
CA GLY A 18 41.86 9.36 15.86
C GLY A 18 41.55 10.04 14.53
N VAL A 19 40.30 10.48 14.29
CA VAL A 19 39.93 11.81 13.75
C VAL A 19 38.41 12.02 13.65
N CYS A 20 38.02 13.25 13.98
CA CYS A 20 36.73 13.93 13.88
C CYS A 20 35.87 13.64 12.64
N ALA A 21 34.58 13.42 12.86
CA ALA A 21 33.52 14.17 12.20
C ALA A 21 32.23 14.15 13.05
N PRO A 22 31.61 15.30 13.40
CA PRO A 22 30.26 15.33 13.92
C PRO A 22 29.31 15.18 12.72
N MET A 23 28.70 14.00 12.56
CA MET A 23 27.77 13.78 11.47
C MET A 23 26.46 13.19 12.00
N GLN A 24 25.46 14.05 11.96
CA GLN A 24 24.01 13.88 12.09
C GLN A 24 23.50 12.54 12.65
N LEU A 25 22.95 12.61 13.86
CA LEU A 25 21.92 11.69 14.32
C LEU A 25 20.62 12.01 13.55
N GLN A 26 20.37 11.29 12.46
CA GLN A 26 19.03 11.12 11.92
C GLN A 26 18.56 9.73 12.33
N THR A 27 17.65 9.69 13.30
CA THR A 27 16.96 8.47 13.71
C THR A 27 16.18 7.89 12.53
N ALA A 28 16.41 6.61 12.30
CA ALA A 28 15.83 5.79 11.26
C ALA A 28 14.34 5.49 11.50
N ASP A 29 13.60 5.43 10.38
CA ASP A 29 12.63 4.39 10.00
C ASP A 29 11.60 3.91 11.04
N ASN A 30 10.32 4.20 10.77
CA ASN A 30 9.24 3.24 11.00
C ASN A 30 8.28 3.32 9.81
N GLY A 31 8.62 2.58 8.76
CA GLY A 31 7.74 2.47 7.58
C GLY A 31 8.44 1.98 6.32
N GLN A 32 9.35 1.02 6.41
CA GLN A 32 9.82 0.23 5.28
C GLN A 32 8.65 -0.58 4.67
N LEU A 33 7.74 0.07 3.94
CA LEU A 33 6.95 -0.62 2.92
C LEU A 33 7.91 -0.90 1.78
N THR A 34 8.34 -2.15 1.71
CA THR A 34 9.22 -2.75 0.71
C THR A 34 8.95 -2.21 -0.70
N VAL A 35 9.74 -1.21 -1.07
CA VAL A 35 9.83 -0.67 -2.43
C VAL A 35 10.71 -1.64 -3.23
N THR A 36 10.18 -2.83 -3.49
CA THR A 36 10.79 -3.85 -4.37
C THR A 36 9.73 -4.35 -5.36
N SER A 37 9.00 -3.41 -5.95
CA SER A 37 7.98 -3.64 -6.98
C SER A 37 7.79 -2.42 -7.89
N ILE A 38 8.89 -1.70 -8.18
CA ILE A 38 8.87 -0.52 -9.07
C ILE A 38 8.97 -0.92 -10.55
N THR A 39 8.18 -1.89 -11.03
CA THR A 39 8.02 -2.17 -12.47
C THR A 39 6.64 -2.74 -12.80
N LYS A 40 5.58 -2.16 -12.23
CA LYS A 40 4.25 -2.23 -12.83
C LYS A 40 3.46 -0.98 -12.46
N ILE A 41 3.82 0.12 -13.12
CA ILE A 41 2.84 1.18 -13.34
C ILE A 41 1.85 0.55 -14.33
N ASP A 42 0.79 -0.11 -13.82
CA ASP A 42 -0.31 -0.64 -14.64
C ASP A 42 -1.01 0.56 -15.30
N ALA A 43 -0.41 1.03 -16.39
CA ALA A 43 -0.99 1.98 -17.29
C ALA A 43 -2.35 1.41 -17.70
N LYS A 44 -3.41 2.15 -17.36
CA LYS A 44 -4.78 1.92 -17.79
C LYS A 44 -5.54 0.80 -17.04
N LYS A 45 -5.62 0.85 -15.71
CA LYS A 45 -6.85 0.42 -15.04
C LYS A 45 -7.99 1.32 -15.50
N LYS A 46 -8.68 0.93 -16.58
CA LYS A 46 -9.89 1.61 -17.07
C LYS A 46 -10.89 1.66 -15.91
N SER A 47 -10.96 2.79 -15.22
CA SER A 47 -11.95 3.05 -14.19
C SER A 47 -13.31 3.02 -14.87
N LYS A 48 -14.06 1.96 -14.61
CA LYS A 48 -15.42 1.83 -15.15
C LYS A 48 -16.32 2.77 -14.37
N THR A 49 -16.87 3.77 -15.03
CA THR A 49 -17.91 4.62 -14.45
C THR A 49 -19.21 3.82 -14.33
N VAL A 50 -19.84 3.89 -13.17
CA VAL A 50 -21.12 3.27 -12.86
C VAL A 50 -22.03 4.29 -12.18
N TYR A 51 -23.31 3.95 -12.06
CA TYR A 51 -24.30 4.74 -11.36
C TYR A 51 -24.73 4.02 -10.09
N ILE A 52 -24.82 4.74 -8.98
CA ILE A 52 -25.27 4.25 -7.68
C ILE A 52 -26.57 4.96 -7.32
N THR A 53 -27.57 4.23 -6.83
CA THR A 53 -28.83 4.83 -6.36
C THR A 53 -28.66 5.42 -4.95
N ARG A 54 -29.51 6.39 -4.58
CA ARG A 54 -29.53 6.93 -3.20
C ARG A 54 -29.65 5.86 -2.11
N THR A 55 -30.39 4.78 -2.39
CA THR A 55 -30.53 3.66 -1.47
C THR A 55 -29.23 2.90 -1.24
N GLY A 56 -28.25 3.02 -2.14
CA GLY A 56 -26.95 2.37 -1.97
C GLY A 56 -27.07 0.85 -1.84
N GLU A 57 -28.01 0.22 -2.53
CA GLU A 57 -28.13 -1.25 -2.53
C GLU A 57 -27.46 -1.86 -3.77
N CYS A 58 -27.56 -1.18 -4.91
CA CYS A 58 -27.09 -1.68 -6.19
C CYS A 58 -26.27 -0.65 -6.98
N TYR A 59 -25.36 -1.14 -7.83
CA TYR A 59 -24.74 -0.34 -8.88
C TYR A 59 -25.27 -0.71 -10.28
N HIS A 60 -25.25 0.26 -11.18
CA HIS A 60 -25.89 0.22 -12.49
C HIS A 60 -24.94 0.67 -13.61
N LYS A 61 -25.07 0.08 -14.80
CA LYS A 61 -24.33 0.50 -16.02
C LYS A 61 -24.92 1.77 -16.65
N ARG A 62 -26.22 1.96 -16.48
CA ARG A 62 -27.03 3.08 -17.00
C ARG A 62 -28.12 3.42 -15.98
N LYS A 63 -28.75 4.60 -16.11
CA LYS A 63 -29.96 4.91 -15.33
C LYS A 63 -31.03 3.83 -15.60
N CYS A 64 -31.60 3.24 -14.54
CA CYS A 64 -32.45 2.06 -14.61
C CYS A 64 -33.68 2.17 -13.71
N GLY A 65 -34.73 2.78 -14.24
CA GLY A 65 -35.96 3.08 -13.49
C GLY A 65 -35.94 4.49 -12.88
N ASN A 66 -36.97 4.78 -12.07
CA ASN A 66 -37.24 6.11 -11.53
C ASN A 66 -36.49 6.30 -10.21
N GLY A 67 -35.33 6.96 -10.25
CA GLY A 67 -34.55 7.24 -9.05
C GLY A 67 -33.42 8.23 -9.30
N THR A 68 -32.87 8.74 -8.21
CA THR A 68 -31.67 9.59 -8.25
C THR A 68 -30.42 8.73 -8.33
N TYR A 69 -29.54 9.05 -9.29
CA TYR A 69 -28.31 8.32 -9.55
C TYR A 69 -27.09 9.21 -9.40
N TYR A 70 -26.10 8.70 -8.67
CA TYR A 70 -24.80 9.32 -8.50
C TYR A 70 -23.77 8.59 -9.36
N LYS A 71 -23.00 9.34 -10.14
CA LYS A 71 -21.88 8.75 -10.90
C LYS A 71 -20.77 8.39 -9.92
N SER A 72 -20.23 7.19 -10.05
CA SER A 72 -19.10 6.70 -9.25
C SER A 72 -18.26 5.70 -10.05
N THR A 73 -17.24 5.12 -9.43
CA THR A 73 -16.41 4.09 -10.05
C THR A 73 -16.84 2.69 -9.61
N LEU A 74 -16.64 1.70 -10.48
CA LEU A 74 -16.93 0.31 -10.15
C LEU A 74 -16.12 -0.17 -8.93
N LYS A 75 -14.89 0.33 -8.76
CA LYS A 75 -14.06 0.01 -7.59
C LYS A 75 -14.73 0.50 -6.30
N HIS A 76 -15.21 1.74 -6.30
CA HIS A 76 -15.89 2.32 -5.15
C HIS A 76 -17.22 1.60 -4.84
N ALA A 77 -18.03 1.29 -5.87
CA ALA A 77 -19.25 0.52 -5.68
C ALA A 77 -18.98 -0.86 -5.05
N LYS A 78 -17.91 -1.54 -5.47
CA LYS A 78 -17.51 -2.82 -4.90
C LYS A 78 -16.97 -2.69 -3.48
N SER A 79 -16.22 -1.64 -3.15
CA SER A 79 -15.72 -1.43 -1.78
C SER A 79 -16.85 -1.14 -0.79
N LEU A 80 -17.96 -0.58 -1.26
CA LEU A 80 -19.18 -0.38 -0.46
C LEU A 80 -20.03 -1.66 -0.32
N GLY A 81 -19.66 -2.78 -0.96
CA GLY A 81 -20.44 -4.01 -0.92
C GLY A 81 -21.73 -3.98 -1.76
N LEU A 82 -21.84 -3.04 -2.70
CA LEU A 82 -23.03 -2.92 -3.55
C LEU A 82 -23.18 -4.12 -4.49
N ARG A 83 -24.40 -4.62 -4.63
CA ARG A 83 -24.70 -5.71 -5.56
C ARG A 83 -24.93 -5.17 -6.98
N LYS A 84 -24.72 -6.03 -7.98
CA LYS A 84 -25.04 -5.68 -9.38
C LYS A 84 -26.55 -5.61 -9.56
N CYS A 85 -27.05 -4.57 -10.23
CA CYS A 85 -28.47 -4.53 -10.60
C CYS A 85 -28.80 -5.66 -11.59
N LYS A 86 -29.74 -6.53 -11.23
CA LYS A 86 -30.21 -7.62 -12.10
C LYS A 86 -30.70 -7.12 -13.47
N LYS A 87 -31.35 -5.95 -13.53
CA LYS A 87 -31.86 -5.41 -14.81
C LYS A 87 -30.75 -4.86 -15.71
N CYS A 88 -29.70 -4.28 -15.14
CA CYS A 88 -28.59 -3.69 -15.92
C CYS A 88 -27.52 -4.69 -16.34
N TYR A 89 -27.39 -5.80 -15.62
CA TYR A 89 -26.37 -6.83 -15.80
C TYR A 89 -27.01 -8.23 -15.97
N LYS A 90 -28.22 -8.25 -16.53
CA LYS A 90 -28.87 -9.44 -17.06
C LYS A 90 -28.12 -9.92 -18.29
#